data_AF-A0A1V6TKV1-F1
#
_entry.id   AF-A0A1V6TKV1-F1
#
_cell.length_a   1.000
_cell.length_b   1.000
_cell.length_c   1.000
_cell.angle_alpha   90.00
_cell.angle_beta   90.00
_cell.angle_gamma   90.00
#
_symmetry.space_group_name_H-M   'P 1'
#
loop_
_entity.id
_entity.type
_entity.pdbx_description
1 polymer ?
#
loop_
_entity_poly.entity_id
_entity_poly.type
_entity_poly.pdbx_seq_one_letter_code
_entity_poly.pdbx_strand_id
1 'polypeptide(L)'
;MLQVHLQCRSGAGLLLSTSALIPIKFNYKPSSPSLNIDESDCKMWEKYCLRPTQGTISTSIPVFVYGTAWKKDRSADLVYTAIKAGFRAVDTAAQPRHYQENLVGDGIRRAIADGIVGRADLYVQTKYSPVSAQDPANMPYDPAATVTDQVHASIKSSLHNLHSKVDPDSVNDAYIDTVIIHSPLSTLAQTLEAWHALETYVPHRIRNLGISNCTLPILRELCTSSHTTVKPSVVQNRFYEDTLFDVPLRAFCRENQIIYQSFWTLTANPDLVRSQPVQQLARHVKITPAAAFYTLVMGLKDVAVLNGTKNESRMKEDLAAPKQVEDFTQKQPDLWQQILAEFRGLIGESTSM
;
A
#
# COMPACT_ATOMS: atom_id res chain seq x y z
N MET A 1 35.18 -64.96 13.20
CA MET A 1 36.53 -64.61 13.71
C MET A 1 36.45 -63.15 14.15
N LEU A 2 36.08 -62.83 15.39
CA LEU A 2 36.89 -62.94 16.61
C LEU A 2 38.33 -62.45 16.41
N GLN A 3 38.60 -61.19 16.74
CA GLN A 3 39.62 -60.89 17.75
C GLN A 3 39.35 -59.53 18.42
N VAL A 4 39.40 -59.62 19.75
CA VAL A 4 39.18 -58.61 20.79
C VAL A 4 40.51 -57.91 21.06
N HIS A 5 40.51 -56.62 21.42
CA HIS A 5 41.34 -56.12 22.53
C HIS A 5 40.61 -55.00 23.26
N LEU A 6 40.24 -55.30 24.52
CA LEU A 6 39.83 -54.34 25.54
C LEU A 6 41.08 -53.63 26.08
N GLN A 7 40.96 -52.33 26.36
CA GLN A 7 41.46 -51.80 27.62
C GLN A 7 40.64 -50.58 28.06
N CYS A 8 40.24 -50.62 29.32
CA CYS A 8 39.39 -49.68 30.03
C CYS A 8 40.25 -48.94 31.07
N ARG A 9 40.00 -47.64 31.27
CA ARG A 9 40.33 -46.74 32.42
C ARG A 9 40.46 -45.32 31.83
N SER A 10 39.99 -44.22 32.40
CA SER A 10 39.25 -43.91 33.63
C SER A 10 39.05 -42.38 33.61
N GLY A 11 37.88 -41.89 34.03
CA GLY A 11 37.70 -40.60 34.72
C GLY A 11 38.05 -39.30 34.00
N ALA A 12 37.03 -38.50 33.69
CA ALA A 12 36.89 -37.10 34.12
C ALA A 12 35.76 -36.44 33.31
N GLY A 13 34.78 -35.86 34.01
CA GLY A 13 33.66 -35.16 33.39
C GLY A 13 34.13 -33.95 32.58
N LEU A 14 33.55 -33.78 31.39
CA LEU A 14 33.69 -32.56 30.61
C LEU A 14 32.39 -31.76 30.70
N LEU A 15 32.47 -30.66 31.45
CA LEU A 15 31.51 -29.57 31.42
C LEU A 15 31.49 -28.96 30.00
N LEU A 16 30.32 -28.94 29.37
CA LEU A 16 30.09 -28.18 28.13
C LEU A 16 30.08 -26.69 28.46
N SER A 17 31.16 -26.01 28.08
CA SER A 17 31.28 -24.55 28.07
C SER A 17 30.47 -23.98 26.89
N THR A 18 29.51 -23.10 27.22
CA THR A 18 28.73 -22.32 26.25
C THR A 18 29.62 -21.25 25.62
N SER A 19 29.94 -21.42 24.33
CA SER A 19 30.60 -20.37 23.55
C SER A 19 29.60 -19.28 23.20
N ALA A 20 29.87 -18.07 23.68
CA ALA A 20 29.07 -16.88 23.46
C ALA A 20 29.09 -16.46 21.98
N LEU A 21 27.89 -16.35 21.39
CA LEU A 21 27.68 -15.70 20.10
C LEU A 21 27.75 -14.18 20.30
N ILE A 22 28.75 -13.55 19.69
CA ILE A 22 28.88 -12.09 19.61
C ILE A 22 27.90 -11.59 18.53
N PRO A 23 26.89 -10.76 18.84
CA PRO A 23 26.04 -10.18 17.81
C PRO A 23 26.79 -9.05 17.10
N ILE A 24 27.07 -9.24 15.81
CA ILE A 24 27.56 -8.19 14.92
C ILE A 24 26.41 -7.20 14.70
N LYS A 25 26.46 -6.04 15.35
CA LYS A 25 25.58 -4.90 15.05
C LYS A 25 26.04 -4.24 13.74
N PHE A 26 25.28 -4.41 12.68
CA PHE A 26 25.41 -3.54 11.50
C PHE A 26 24.78 -2.18 11.82
N ASN A 27 25.61 -1.17 12.07
CA ASN A 27 25.19 0.23 12.09
C ASN A 27 25.02 0.72 10.65
N TYR A 28 23.83 0.52 10.06
CA TYR A 28 23.44 1.22 8.85
C TYR A 28 22.82 2.57 9.24
N LYS A 29 23.49 3.66 8.89
CA LYS A 29 22.96 5.03 8.97
C LYS A 29 22.57 5.42 7.55
N PRO A 30 21.28 5.51 7.18
CA PRO A 30 20.91 6.05 5.88
C PRO A 30 21.27 7.54 5.86
N SER A 31 22.18 7.93 4.97
CA SER A 31 22.39 9.33 4.61
C SER A 31 21.29 9.74 3.63
N SER A 32 20.18 10.28 4.15
CA SER A 32 19.19 10.97 3.31
C SER A 32 19.69 12.39 3.02
N PRO A 33 19.82 12.82 1.75
CA PRO A 33 19.96 14.23 1.45
C PRO A 33 18.67 14.93 1.88
N SER A 34 18.80 16.02 2.65
CA SER A 34 17.69 16.84 3.11
C SER A 34 17.00 17.52 1.93
N LEU A 35 16.04 16.82 1.34
CA LEU A 35 15.02 17.43 0.49
C LEU A 35 14.03 18.10 1.44
N ASN A 36 13.94 19.43 1.36
CA ASN A 36 12.96 20.22 2.11
C ASN A 36 11.55 19.81 1.66
N ILE A 37 10.97 18.81 2.33
CA ILE A 37 9.54 18.55 2.27
C ILE A 37 8.93 19.61 3.19
N ASP A 38 8.05 20.44 2.63
CA ASP A 38 7.21 21.30 3.46
C ASP A 38 6.19 20.40 4.18
N GLU A 39 6.56 19.93 5.37
CA GLU A 39 5.72 19.05 6.19
C GLU A 39 4.42 19.75 6.64
N SER A 40 4.30 21.08 6.48
CA SER A 40 3.10 21.83 6.88
C SER A 40 1.86 21.52 6.03
N ASP A 41 2.04 20.94 4.83
CA ASP A 41 0.97 20.51 3.95
C ASP A 41 0.46 19.07 4.23
N CYS A 42 1.14 18.31 5.08
CA CYS A 42 0.82 16.92 5.36
C CYS A 42 0.13 16.76 6.72
N LYS A 43 -1.19 16.76 6.66
CA LYS A 43 -2.07 16.64 7.81
C LYS A 43 -2.47 15.19 8.01
N MET A 44 -2.03 14.62 9.13
CA MET A 44 -2.58 13.38 9.68
C MET A 44 -4.12 13.45 9.59
N TRP A 45 -4.78 12.36 9.18
CA TRP A 45 -6.23 12.25 8.90
C TRP A 45 -6.72 12.75 7.54
N GLU A 46 -5.95 13.51 6.77
CA GLU A 46 -6.34 13.96 5.43
C GLU A 46 -5.53 13.28 4.33
N LYS A 47 -4.21 13.42 4.38
CA LYS A 47 -3.29 12.94 3.35
C LYS A 47 -1.86 12.78 3.88
N TYR A 48 -1.09 11.91 3.25
CA TYR A 48 0.34 11.70 3.55
C TYR A 48 1.21 12.16 2.39
N CYS A 49 2.35 12.77 2.71
CA CYS A 49 3.38 13.10 1.74
C CYS A 49 4.05 11.80 1.29
N LEU A 50 4.12 11.56 -0.02
CA LEU A 50 4.94 10.49 -0.54
C LEU A 50 6.40 10.93 -0.57
N ARG A 51 7.29 9.97 -0.33
CA ARG A 51 8.72 10.18 -0.51
C ARG A 51 8.98 10.79 -1.90
N PRO A 52 9.70 11.93 -1.98
CA PRO A 52 10.08 12.49 -3.26
C PRO A 52 11.01 11.52 -4.00
N THR A 53 10.70 11.25 -5.26
CA THR A 53 11.68 10.65 -6.18
C THR A 53 12.46 11.78 -6.85
N GLN A 54 13.75 11.62 -7.11
CA GLN A 54 14.58 12.67 -7.69
C GLN A 54 13.97 13.20 -9.01
N GLY A 55 13.73 14.51 -9.08
CA GLY A 55 13.08 15.14 -10.24
C GLY A 55 11.55 15.03 -10.31
N THR A 56 10.88 14.49 -9.28
CA THR A 56 9.40 14.48 -9.18
C THR A 56 8.85 15.70 -8.43
N ILE A 57 7.61 16.08 -8.76
CA ILE A 57 6.81 16.98 -7.92
C ILE A 57 6.37 16.20 -6.68
N SER A 58 6.53 16.80 -5.49
CA SER A 58 6.00 16.23 -4.25
C SER A 58 4.52 15.87 -4.42
N THR A 59 4.20 14.60 -4.20
CA THR A 59 2.84 14.07 -4.38
C THR A 59 2.33 13.64 -3.02
N SER A 60 1.06 13.93 -2.73
CA SER A 60 0.39 13.46 -1.52
C SER A 60 -0.65 12.39 -1.84
N ILE A 61 -0.79 11.40 -0.98
CA ILE A 61 -1.85 10.38 -1.05
C ILE A 61 -2.90 10.64 0.04
N PRO A 62 -4.19 10.80 -0.31
CA PRO A 62 -5.29 10.83 0.65
C PRO A 62 -5.33 9.59 1.55
N VAL A 63 -5.76 9.74 2.81
CA VAL A 63 -5.87 8.61 3.77
C VAL A 63 -6.83 7.51 3.30
N PHE A 64 -7.79 7.86 2.46
CA PHE A 64 -8.68 6.91 1.79
C PHE A 64 -8.39 6.83 0.30
N VAL A 65 -8.25 5.61 -0.19
CA VAL A 65 -8.06 5.30 -1.61
C VAL A 65 -9.25 4.49 -2.10
N TYR A 66 -9.96 4.98 -3.12
CA TYR A 66 -11.13 4.29 -3.66
C TYR A 66 -10.71 3.05 -4.47
N GLY A 67 -10.91 1.86 -3.91
CA GLY A 67 -10.55 0.60 -4.56
C GLY A 67 -11.59 0.17 -5.59
N THR A 68 -11.17 -0.18 -6.81
CA THR A 68 -12.06 -0.46 -7.95
C THR A 68 -12.29 -1.93 -8.27
N ALA A 69 -11.64 -2.86 -7.55
CA ALA A 69 -11.81 -4.30 -7.74
C ALA A 69 -13.28 -4.75 -7.62
N TRP A 70 -13.67 -5.74 -8.41
CA TRP A 70 -14.99 -6.40 -8.36
C TRP A 70 -16.19 -5.48 -8.62
N LYS A 71 -15.98 -4.36 -9.33
CA LYS A 71 -17.05 -3.43 -9.74
C LYS A 71 -17.62 -3.73 -11.13
N LYS A 72 -16.86 -4.47 -11.97
CA LYS A 72 -17.28 -4.93 -13.30
C LYS A 72 -17.76 -3.76 -14.18
N ASP A 73 -18.89 -3.93 -14.88
CA ASP A 73 -19.56 -2.93 -15.73
C ASP A 73 -19.96 -1.65 -14.98
N ARG A 74 -20.17 -1.73 -13.66
CA ARG A 74 -20.50 -0.56 -12.82
C ARG A 74 -19.31 0.31 -12.45
N SER A 75 -18.10 -0.01 -12.92
CA SER A 75 -16.87 0.69 -12.50
C SER A 75 -16.92 2.19 -12.80
N ALA A 76 -17.37 2.59 -14.00
CA ALA A 76 -17.44 4.00 -14.38
C ALA A 76 -18.36 4.81 -13.46
N ASP A 77 -19.58 4.31 -13.23
CA ASP A 77 -20.55 4.98 -12.38
C ASP A 77 -20.13 5.07 -10.93
N LEU A 78 -19.52 4.00 -10.41
CA LEU A 78 -19.07 3.95 -9.03
C LEU A 78 -17.86 4.86 -8.79
N VAL A 79 -16.92 4.94 -9.74
CA VAL A 79 -15.78 5.86 -9.67
C VAL A 79 -16.25 7.32 -9.72
N TYR A 80 -17.12 7.66 -10.66
CA TYR A 80 -17.71 9.00 -10.72
C TYR A 80 -18.43 9.36 -9.42
N THR A 81 -19.26 8.45 -8.89
CA THR A 81 -20.01 8.67 -7.65
C THR A 81 -19.06 8.86 -6.46
N ALA A 82 -17.98 8.08 -6.39
CA ALA A 82 -16.97 8.22 -5.35
C ALA A 82 -16.26 9.58 -5.42
N ILE A 83 -15.84 10.02 -6.61
CA ILE A 83 -15.19 11.33 -6.80
C ILE A 83 -16.15 12.47 -6.40
N LYS A 84 -17.41 12.38 -6.84
CA LYS A 84 -18.48 13.31 -6.47
C LYS A 84 -18.74 13.34 -4.96
N ALA A 85 -18.64 12.21 -4.28
CA ALA A 85 -18.79 12.11 -2.83
C ALA A 85 -17.60 12.72 -2.06
N GLY A 86 -16.44 12.89 -2.70
CA GLY A 86 -15.26 13.52 -2.10
C GLY A 86 -13.97 12.69 -2.15
N PHE A 87 -13.99 11.48 -2.71
CA PHE A 87 -12.74 10.73 -2.92
C PHE A 87 -11.82 11.49 -3.86
N ARG A 88 -10.52 11.52 -3.53
CA ARG A 88 -9.47 12.13 -4.34
C ARG A 88 -8.35 11.15 -4.71
N ALA A 89 -8.47 9.89 -4.30
CA ALA A 89 -7.59 8.81 -4.72
C ALA A 89 -8.38 7.64 -5.28
N VAL A 90 -7.91 7.07 -6.40
CA VAL A 90 -8.52 5.93 -7.08
C VAL A 90 -7.45 4.87 -7.32
N ASP A 91 -7.72 3.64 -6.89
CA ASP A 91 -6.87 2.47 -7.09
C ASP A 91 -7.53 1.47 -8.04
N THR A 92 -6.84 1.14 -9.13
CA THR A 92 -7.21 0.13 -10.13
C THR A 92 -6.03 -0.80 -10.42
N ALA A 93 -6.12 -1.66 -11.44
CA ALA A 93 -5.01 -2.48 -11.92
C ALA A 93 -5.17 -2.80 -13.40
N ALA A 94 -4.06 -2.98 -14.14
CA ALA A 94 -4.02 -3.57 -15.47
C ALA A 94 -4.21 -5.10 -15.40
N GLN A 95 -5.29 -5.52 -14.74
CA GLN A 95 -5.66 -6.91 -14.50
C GLN A 95 -7.15 -7.11 -14.79
N PRO A 96 -7.52 -7.44 -16.05
CA PRO A 96 -8.92 -7.55 -16.48
C PRO A 96 -9.72 -8.70 -15.86
N ARG A 97 -9.13 -9.42 -14.88
CA ARG A 97 -9.80 -10.40 -14.03
C ARG A 97 -10.73 -9.77 -12.99
N HIS A 98 -10.28 -8.70 -12.34
CA HIS A 98 -11.02 -8.05 -11.24
C HIS A 98 -11.25 -6.56 -11.47
N TYR A 99 -10.55 -5.96 -12.42
CA TYR A 99 -10.52 -4.52 -12.67
C TYR A 99 -10.91 -4.21 -14.11
N GLN A 100 -11.40 -3.00 -14.36
CA GLN A 100 -11.76 -2.49 -15.69
C GLN A 100 -11.21 -1.06 -15.84
N GLU A 101 -9.91 -0.92 -16.17
CA GLU A 101 -9.25 0.40 -16.20
C GLU A 101 -9.91 1.37 -17.18
N ASN A 102 -10.38 0.89 -18.32
CA ASN A 102 -11.09 1.70 -19.30
C ASN A 102 -12.32 2.39 -18.67
N LEU A 103 -13.14 1.64 -17.93
CA LEU A 103 -14.31 2.16 -17.24
C LEU A 103 -13.93 3.06 -16.05
N VAL A 104 -12.82 2.77 -15.37
CA VAL A 104 -12.29 3.68 -14.34
C VAL A 104 -11.90 5.02 -14.96
N GLY A 105 -11.23 4.99 -16.11
CA GLY A 105 -10.92 6.18 -16.90
C GLY A 105 -12.18 6.95 -17.30
N ASP A 106 -13.23 6.26 -17.76
CA ASP A 106 -14.51 6.91 -18.11
C ASP A 106 -15.14 7.64 -16.93
N GLY A 107 -15.14 7.02 -15.74
CA GLY A 107 -15.64 7.64 -14.51
C GLY A 107 -14.85 8.90 -14.12
N ILE A 108 -13.52 8.85 -14.25
CA ILE A 108 -12.63 10.00 -14.00
C ILE A 108 -12.88 11.11 -15.03
N ARG A 109 -12.87 10.80 -16.32
CA ARG A 109 -13.11 11.77 -17.40
C ARG A 109 -14.47 12.44 -17.25
N ARG A 110 -15.52 11.68 -16.87
CA ARG A 110 -16.84 12.25 -16.60
C ARG A 110 -16.82 13.23 -15.43
N ALA A 111 -16.14 12.91 -14.33
CA ALA A 111 -16.03 13.82 -13.18
C ALA A 111 -15.26 15.10 -13.52
N ILE A 112 -14.23 15.01 -14.38
CA ILE A 112 -13.48 16.16 -14.89
C ILE A 112 -14.35 17.01 -15.83
N ALA A 113 -15.05 16.38 -16.78
CA ALA A 113 -15.92 17.07 -17.73
C ALA A 113 -17.06 17.83 -17.02
N ASP A 114 -17.61 17.26 -15.94
CA ASP A 114 -18.63 17.90 -15.11
C ASP A 114 -18.07 19.00 -14.18
N GLY A 115 -16.76 19.27 -14.22
CA GLY A 115 -16.11 20.31 -13.40
C GLY A 115 -16.03 19.99 -11.90
N ILE A 116 -16.18 18.72 -11.51
CA ILE A 116 -16.15 18.29 -10.10
C ILE A 116 -14.72 18.35 -9.55
N VAL A 117 -13.74 18.01 -10.38
CA VAL A 117 -12.30 17.98 -10.08
C VAL A 117 -11.49 18.23 -11.36
N GLY A 118 -10.27 18.73 -11.23
CA GLY A 118 -9.23 18.62 -12.25
C GLY A 118 -8.43 17.33 -12.12
N ARG A 119 -7.67 16.95 -13.17
CA ARG A 119 -6.76 15.78 -13.09
C ARG A 119 -5.70 15.93 -11.99
N ALA A 120 -5.24 17.15 -11.73
CA ALA A 120 -4.26 17.46 -10.69
C ALA A 120 -4.79 17.26 -9.27
N ASP A 121 -6.11 17.29 -9.06
CA ASP A 121 -6.76 17.06 -7.76
C ASP A 121 -6.86 15.57 -7.42
N LEU A 122 -6.56 14.69 -8.38
CA LEU A 122 -6.68 13.25 -8.23
C LEU A 122 -5.32 12.58 -8.10
N TYR A 123 -5.26 11.61 -7.19
CA TYR A 123 -4.22 10.59 -7.11
C TYR A 123 -4.73 9.32 -7.79
N VAL A 124 -4.15 8.95 -8.94
CA VAL A 124 -4.53 7.74 -9.68
C VAL A 124 -3.43 6.69 -9.56
N GLN A 125 -3.78 5.53 -9.04
CA GLN A 125 -2.90 4.39 -8.87
C GLN A 125 -3.38 3.19 -9.69
N THR A 126 -2.44 2.55 -10.39
CA THR A 126 -2.69 1.26 -11.06
C THR A 126 -1.58 0.25 -10.75
N LYS A 127 -1.70 -0.97 -11.27
CA LYS A 127 -0.79 -2.07 -11.00
C LYS A 127 -0.38 -2.81 -12.27
N TYR A 128 0.92 -3.07 -12.38
CA TYR A 128 1.43 -4.13 -13.25
C TYR A 128 1.21 -5.48 -12.57
N SER A 129 0.52 -6.40 -13.24
CA SER A 129 0.27 -7.74 -12.69
C SER A 129 1.07 -8.77 -13.48
N PRO A 130 1.69 -9.78 -12.83
CA PRO A 130 2.39 -10.85 -13.54
C PRO A 130 1.41 -11.80 -14.24
N VAL A 131 1.90 -12.54 -15.25
CA VAL A 131 1.11 -13.51 -16.04
C VAL A 131 0.26 -14.43 -15.17
N SER A 132 0.82 -14.95 -14.06
CA SER A 132 0.12 -15.86 -13.14
C SER A 132 -1.11 -15.25 -12.45
N ALA A 133 -1.18 -13.92 -12.36
CA ALA A 133 -2.28 -13.18 -11.77
C ALA A 133 -3.29 -12.67 -12.80
N GLN A 134 -3.00 -12.80 -14.11
CA GLN A 134 -3.83 -12.25 -15.18
C GLN A 134 -5.03 -13.14 -15.54
N ASP A 135 -5.94 -12.56 -16.33
CA ASP A 135 -6.86 -13.32 -17.16
C ASP A 135 -6.12 -13.79 -18.43
N PRO A 136 -5.94 -15.10 -18.66
CA PRO A 136 -5.24 -15.63 -19.83
C PRO A 136 -5.83 -15.17 -21.18
N ALA A 137 -7.12 -14.82 -21.23
CA ALA A 137 -7.80 -14.45 -22.46
C ALA A 137 -7.78 -12.94 -22.76
N ASN A 138 -7.38 -12.11 -21.79
CA ASN A 138 -7.57 -10.66 -21.87
C ASN A 138 -6.50 -9.88 -21.10
N MET A 139 -5.25 -10.36 -21.07
CA MET A 139 -4.15 -9.61 -20.45
C MET A 139 -3.56 -8.56 -21.43
N PRO A 140 -2.95 -7.47 -20.93
CA PRO A 140 -2.56 -6.34 -21.77
C PRO A 140 -1.25 -6.54 -22.56
N TYR A 141 -0.70 -7.76 -22.59
CA TYR A 141 0.59 -8.10 -23.19
C TYR A 141 0.66 -9.56 -23.61
N ASP A 142 1.68 -9.93 -24.39
CA ASP A 142 1.96 -11.32 -24.73
C ASP A 142 2.60 -12.04 -23.52
N PRO A 143 2.03 -13.15 -23.01
CA PRO A 143 2.60 -13.90 -21.90
C PRO A 143 3.98 -14.52 -22.19
N ALA A 144 4.35 -14.66 -23.47
CA ALA A 144 5.67 -15.15 -23.89
C ALA A 144 6.74 -14.05 -23.99
N ALA A 145 6.35 -12.77 -23.91
CA ALA A 145 7.30 -11.66 -23.94
C ALA A 145 8.18 -11.63 -22.69
N THR A 146 9.30 -10.91 -22.75
CA THR A 146 10.16 -10.71 -21.57
C THR A 146 9.40 -9.95 -20.46
N VAL A 147 9.83 -10.06 -19.20
CA VAL A 147 9.19 -9.31 -18.10
C VAL A 147 9.23 -7.81 -18.37
N THR A 148 10.37 -7.32 -18.88
CA THR A 148 10.54 -5.94 -19.32
C THR A 148 9.49 -5.52 -20.36
N ASP A 149 9.30 -6.31 -21.42
CA ASP A 149 8.32 -6.01 -22.47
C ASP A 149 6.87 -6.09 -21.96
N GLN A 150 6.56 -7.04 -21.06
CA GLN A 150 5.26 -7.13 -20.40
C GLN A 150 4.95 -5.87 -19.60
N VAL A 151 5.93 -5.34 -18.86
CA VAL A 151 5.79 -4.07 -18.14
C VAL A 151 5.51 -2.94 -19.13
N HIS A 152 6.31 -2.78 -20.19
CA HIS A 152 6.12 -1.70 -21.16
C HIS A 152 4.73 -1.74 -21.82
N ALA A 153 4.27 -2.91 -22.24
CA ALA A 153 2.95 -3.10 -22.81
C ALA A 153 1.82 -2.83 -21.79
N SER A 154 1.98 -3.28 -20.55
CA SER A 154 1.04 -2.99 -19.46
C SER A 154 0.92 -1.48 -19.19
N ILE A 155 2.04 -0.76 -19.10
CA ILE A 155 2.05 0.68 -18.84
C ILE A 155 1.43 1.46 -20.00
N LYS A 156 1.73 1.07 -21.24
CA LYS A 156 1.10 1.65 -22.43
C LYS A 156 -0.42 1.50 -22.39
N SER A 157 -0.91 0.31 -22.03
CA SER A 157 -2.35 0.04 -21.87
C SER A 157 -2.97 0.90 -20.76
N SER A 158 -2.35 0.97 -19.58
CA SER A 158 -2.86 1.79 -18.47
C SER A 158 -2.91 3.28 -18.79
N LEU A 159 -1.87 3.83 -19.44
CA LEU A 159 -1.85 5.24 -19.87
C LEU A 159 -2.95 5.53 -20.89
N HIS A 160 -3.20 4.59 -21.82
CA HIS A 160 -4.31 4.68 -22.74
C HIS A 160 -5.67 4.61 -22.05
N ASN A 161 -5.84 3.78 -21.02
CA ASN A 161 -7.14 3.66 -20.35
C ASN A 161 -7.44 4.84 -19.41
N LEU A 162 -6.40 5.36 -18.73
CA LEU A 162 -6.52 6.31 -17.62
C LEU A 162 -6.20 7.77 -17.99
N HIS A 163 -6.04 8.08 -19.29
CA HIS A 163 -5.88 9.46 -19.74
C HIS A 163 -7.11 10.32 -19.38
N SER A 164 -6.86 11.60 -19.09
CA SER A 164 -7.82 12.49 -18.43
C SER A 164 -8.73 13.28 -19.37
N LYS A 165 -8.48 13.26 -20.69
CA LYS A 165 -9.29 13.95 -21.71
C LYS A 165 -9.95 12.91 -22.62
N VAL A 166 -10.95 13.28 -23.42
CA VAL A 166 -11.58 12.34 -24.39
C VAL A 166 -10.78 12.26 -25.69
N ASP A 167 -9.97 13.29 -25.98
CA ASP A 167 -9.11 13.35 -27.15
C ASP A 167 -8.07 12.20 -27.15
N PRO A 168 -8.06 11.32 -28.16
CA PRO A 168 -7.09 10.23 -28.27
C PRO A 168 -5.62 10.69 -28.22
N ASP A 169 -5.32 11.89 -28.73
CA ASP A 169 -3.94 12.41 -28.76
C ASP A 169 -3.45 12.83 -27.36
N SER A 170 -4.37 13.01 -26.41
CA SER A 170 -4.04 13.36 -25.02
C SER A 170 -3.35 12.24 -24.25
N VAL A 171 -3.28 11.02 -24.79
CA VAL A 171 -2.47 9.93 -24.21
C VAL A 171 -1.00 10.31 -24.09
N ASN A 172 -0.51 11.23 -24.93
CA ASN A 172 0.87 11.71 -24.91
C ASN A 172 1.16 12.56 -23.66
N ASP A 173 0.15 13.25 -23.14
CA ASP A 173 0.22 14.06 -21.91
C ASP A 173 -0.19 13.27 -20.65
N ALA A 174 -0.66 12.03 -20.81
CA ALA A 174 -1.18 11.23 -19.71
C ALA A 174 -0.06 10.85 -18.73
N TYR A 175 -0.36 10.97 -17.45
CA TYR A 175 0.50 10.51 -16.35
C TYR A 175 -0.31 9.73 -15.31
N ILE A 176 0.39 8.86 -14.59
CA ILE A 176 -0.13 8.07 -13.46
C ILE A 176 0.62 8.51 -12.21
N ASP A 177 -0.10 8.72 -11.10
CA ASP A 177 0.53 9.18 -9.85
C ASP A 177 1.38 8.07 -9.24
N THR A 178 0.88 6.84 -9.25
CA THR A 178 1.63 5.69 -8.75
C THR A 178 1.36 4.43 -9.56
N VAL A 179 2.41 3.70 -9.91
CA VAL A 179 2.29 2.32 -10.37
C VAL A 179 2.90 1.39 -9.35
N ILE A 180 2.19 0.32 -9.01
CA ILE A 180 2.71 -0.71 -8.13
C ILE A 180 2.86 -2.05 -8.87
N ILE A 181 3.85 -2.85 -8.50
CA ILE A 181 3.85 -4.28 -8.86
C ILE A 181 2.76 -4.97 -8.02
N HIS A 182 1.77 -5.60 -8.66
CA HIS A 182 0.58 -6.15 -7.99
C HIS A 182 0.92 -7.29 -7.03
N SER A 183 1.91 -8.11 -7.36
CA SER A 183 2.49 -9.12 -6.49
C SER A 183 3.93 -9.36 -6.94
N PRO A 184 4.86 -9.75 -6.04
CA PRO A 184 6.16 -10.24 -6.46
C PRO A 184 6.04 -11.31 -7.55
N LEU A 185 6.95 -11.26 -8.52
CA LEU A 185 7.02 -12.25 -9.59
C LEU A 185 7.56 -13.58 -9.05
N SER A 186 7.58 -14.61 -9.89
CA SER A 186 8.00 -15.96 -9.51
C SER A 186 9.38 -16.02 -8.85
N THR A 187 10.27 -15.10 -9.21
CA THR A 187 11.57 -14.94 -8.56
C THR A 187 11.83 -13.48 -8.17
N LEU A 188 12.73 -13.28 -7.21
CA LEU A 188 13.22 -11.95 -6.85
C LEU A 188 13.90 -11.25 -8.04
N ALA A 189 14.67 -11.99 -8.85
CA ALA A 189 15.31 -11.45 -10.05
C ALA A 189 14.29 -10.91 -11.05
N GLN A 190 13.20 -11.64 -11.31
CA GLN A 190 12.11 -11.15 -12.16
C GLN A 190 11.37 -9.96 -11.54
N THR A 191 11.22 -9.94 -10.21
CA THR A 191 10.61 -8.80 -9.52
C THR A 191 11.47 -7.54 -9.68
N LEU A 192 12.80 -7.68 -9.57
CA LEU A 192 13.75 -6.59 -9.80
C LEU A 192 13.77 -6.17 -11.27
N GLU A 193 13.72 -7.11 -12.22
CA GLU A 193 13.61 -6.78 -13.65
C GLU A 193 12.36 -5.94 -13.94
N ALA A 194 11.19 -6.35 -13.42
CA ALA A 194 9.96 -5.59 -13.54
C ALA A 194 10.08 -4.20 -12.88
N TRP A 195 10.72 -4.13 -11.72
CA TRP A 195 10.96 -2.86 -11.03
C TRP A 195 11.81 -1.93 -11.88
N HIS A 196 12.95 -2.39 -12.39
CA HIS A 196 13.84 -1.58 -13.24
C HIS A 196 13.16 -1.12 -14.53
N ALA A 197 12.31 -1.95 -15.13
CA ALA A 197 11.49 -1.51 -16.27
C ALA A 197 10.54 -0.36 -15.89
N LEU A 198 9.91 -0.42 -14.71
CA LEU A 198 9.05 0.67 -14.21
C LEU A 198 9.83 1.95 -13.91
N GLU A 199 11.07 1.85 -13.42
CA GLU A 199 11.93 3.01 -13.14
C GLU A 199 12.12 3.90 -14.38
N THR A 200 12.13 3.31 -15.59
CA THR A 200 12.31 4.05 -16.86
C THR A 200 11.20 5.06 -17.16
N TYR A 201 10.04 4.96 -16.50
CA TYR A 201 8.90 5.87 -16.69
C TYR A 201 8.87 7.02 -15.67
N VAL A 202 9.74 6.99 -14.67
CA VAL A 202 9.81 7.98 -13.59
C VAL A 202 10.84 9.05 -13.96
N PRO A 203 10.55 10.36 -13.78
CA PRO A 203 9.35 10.95 -13.17
C PRO A 203 8.23 11.33 -14.17
N HIS A 204 8.47 11.17 -15.47
CA HIS A 204 7.72 11.91 -16.49
C HIS A 204 6.33 11.35 -16.82
N ARG A 205 6.16 10.02 -16.75
CA ARG A 205 4.88 9.34 -17.04
C ARG A 205 4.28 8.69 -15.80
N ILE A 206 5.13 8.29 -14.86
CA ILE A 206 4.76 7.74 -13.57
C ILE A 206 5.48 8.55 -12.50
N ARG A 207 4.76 9.06 -11.49
CA ARG A 207 5.39 9.88 -10.45
C ARG A 207 6.03 9.04 -9.35
N ASN A 208 5.39 7.95 -8.93
CA ASN A 208 5.86 7.12 -7.82
C ASN A 208 5.74 5.63 -8.15
N LEU A 209 6.55 4.83 -7.47
CA LEU A 209 6.49 3.36 -7.56
C LEU A 209 6.13 2.73 -6.21
N GLY A 210 5.60 1.52 -6.26
CA GLY A 210 5.33 0.72 -5.07
C GLY A 210 5.17 -0.75 -5.38
N ILE A 211 4.85 -1.54 -4.35
CA ILE A 211 4.63 -2.98 -4.50
C ILE A 211 3.49 -3.45 -3.61
N SER A 212 2.75 -4.45 -4.06
CA SER A 212 1.64 -5.06 -3.35
C SER A 212 1.91 -6.54 -3.09
N ASN A 213 1.23 -7.11 -2.09
CA ASN A 213 1.37 -8.50 -1.66
C ASN A 213 2.83 -8.89 -1.38
N CYS A 214 3.59 -7.96 -0.79
CA CYS A 214 5.03 -8.07 -0.59
C CYS A 214 5.36 -8.48 0.86
N THR A 215 6.38 -9.31 1.03
CA THR A 215 6.95 -9.61 2.35
C THR A 215 8.06 -8.62 2.72
N LEU A 216 8.40 -8.52 4.01
CA LEU A 216 9.46 -7.62 4.47
C LEU A 216 10.83 -7.89 3.79
N PRO A 217 11.28 -9.15 3.58
CA PRO A 217 12.53 -9.40 2.86
C PRO A 217 12.57 -8.83 1.44
N ILE A 218 11.47 -8.96 0.68
CA ILE A 218 11.39 -8.43 -0.71
C ILE A 218 11.38 -6.91 -0.68
N LEU A 219 10.61 -6.31 0.23
CA LEU A 219 10.56 -4.85 0.38
C LEU A 219 11.93 -4.28 0.77
N ARG A 220 12.62 -4.95 1.69
CA ARG A 220 13.97 -4.56 2.10
C ARG A 220 14.94 -4.60 0.92
N GLU A 221 14.89 -5.64 0.09
CA GLU A 221 15.73 -5.72 -1.11
C GLU A 221 15.51 -4.54 -2.04
N LEU A 222 14.25 -4.20 -2.36
CA LEU A 222 13.93 -3.03 -3.19
C LEU A 222 14.44 -1.72 -2.58
N CYS A 223 14.38 -1.59 -1.25
CA CYS A 223 14.87 -0.42 -0.55
C CYS A 223 16.40 -0.33 -0.50
N THR A 224 17.11 -1.45 -0.36
CA THR A 224 18.56 -1.44 -0.08
C THR A 224 19.44 -1.81 -1.27
N SER A 225 18.88 -2.42 -2.32
CA SER A 225 19.64 -2.79 -3.51
C SER A 225 20.32 -1.56 -4.14
N SER A 226 21.59 -1.71 -4.49
CA SER A 226 22.38 -0.70 -5.20
C SER A 226 21.95 -0.51 -6.65
N HIS A 227 21.19 -1.45 -7.20
CA HIS A 227 20.67 -1.37 -8.57
C HIS A 227 19.33 -0.65 -8.64
N THR A 228 18.62 -0.49 -7.51
CA THR A 228 17.33 0.22 -7.45
C THR A 228 17.55 1.70 -7.18
N THR A 229 17.19 2.53 -8.15
CA THR A 229 17.33 4.00 -8.09
C THR A 229 16.10 4.66 -7.48
N VAL A 230 14.91 4.25 -7.90
CA VAL A 230 13.62 4.72 -7.37
C VAL A 230 13.18 3.79 -6.26
N LYS A 231 13.16 4.29 -5.02
CA LYS A 231 12.70 3.50 -3.87
C LYS A 231 11.16 3.46 -3.84
N PRO A 232 10.56 2.38 -3.31
CA PRO A 232 9.11 2.31 -3.14
C PRO A 232 8.60 3.48 -2.29
N SER A 233 7.59 4.20 -2.78
CA SER A 233 6.88 5.23 -2.00
C SER A 233 5.67 4.66 -1.27
N VAL A 234 5.14 3.53 -1.75
CA VAL A 234 3.98 2.85 -1.15
C VAL A 234 4.15 1.33 -1.12
N VAL A 235 3.53 0.69 -0.14
CA VAL A 235 3.33 -0.77 -0.09
C VAL A 235 1.87 -1.07 0.15
N GLN A 236 1.24 -1.90 -0.67
CA GLN A 236 -0.18 -2.23 -0.56
C GLN A 236 -0.40 -3.70 -0.19
N ASN A 237 -0.77 -3.99 1.06
CA ASN A 237 -0.94 -5.36 1.54
C ASN A 237 -2.31 -5.59 2.16
N ARG A 238 -2.66 -6.87 2.28
CA ARG A 238 -3.83 -7.31 3.07
C ARG A 238 -3.56 -6.97 4.52
N PHE A 239 -4.54 -6.36 5.18
CA PHE A 239 -4.49 -6.17 6.62
C PHE A 239 -5.28 -7.29 7.28
N TYR A 240 -4.59 -8.32 7.80
CA TYR A 240 -5.23 -9.54 8.33
C TYR A 240 -4.30 -10.34 9.25
N GLU A 241 -4.91 -11.23 10.04
CA GLU A 241 -4.27 -11.97 11.13
C GLU A 241 -3.14 -12.91 10.68
N ASP A 242 -3.25 -13.59 9.53
CA ASP A 242 -2.21 -14.57 9.11
C ASP A 242 -0.83 -13.93 8.89
N THR A 243 -0.80 -12.62 8.60
CA THR A 243 0.44 -11.84 8.47
C THR A 243 0.82 -11.08 9.74
N LEU A 244 0.09 -11.33 10.84
CA LEU A 244 0.16 -10.54 12.07
C LEU A 244 0.02 -9.05 11.76
N PHE A 245 -0.94 -8.71 10.89
CA PHE A 245 -1.25 -7.34 10.48
C PHE A 245 -0.04 -6.54 9.98
N ASP A 246 0.94 -7.24 9.40
CA ASP A 246 2.18 -6.70 8.87
C ASP A 246 2.96 -5.84 9.89
N VAL A 247 2.87 -6.10 11.20
CA VAL A 247 3.49 -5.24 12.24
C VAL A 247 4.97 -4.90 11.95
N PRO A 248 5.87 -5.87 11.67
CA PRO A 248 7.26 -5.55 11.34
C PRO A 248 7.43 -4.83 10.00
N LEU A 249 6.58 -5.13 9.01
CA LEU A 249 6.64 -4.49 7.69
C LEU A 249 6.17 -3.04 7.75
N ARG A 250 5.10 -2.74 8.51
CA ARG A 250 4.62 -1.38 8.75
C ARG A 250 5.65 -0.55 9.50
N ALA A 251 6.34 -1.14 10.49
CA ALA A 251 7.46 -0.47 11.15
C ALA A 251 8.57 -0.09 10.16
N PHE A 252 9.00 -1.03 9.32
CA PHE A 252 9.98 -0.76 8.26
C PHE A 252 9.50 0.30 7.27
N CYS A 253 8.22 0.30 6.90
CA CYS A 253 7.64 1.32 6.03
C CYS A 253 7.81 2.73 6.62
N ARG A 254 7.44 2.92 7.90
CA ARG A 254 7.60 4.21 8.60
C ARG A 254 9.06 4.66 8.65
N GLU A 255 9.99 3.76 8.98
CA GLU A 255 11.43 4.04 9.01
C GLU A 255 12.01 4.47 7.66
N ASN A 256 11.36 4.10 6.55
CA ASN A 256 11.82 4.35 5.18
C ASN A 256 10.93 5.34 4.42
N GLN A 257 10.01 6.05 5.11
CA GLN A 257 9.06 7.00 4.52
C GLN A 257 8.18 6.40 3.41
N ILE A 258 7.73 5.16 3.64
CA ILE A 258 6.84 4.42 2.75
C ILE A 258 5.44 4.43 3.36
N ILE A 259 4.43 4.80 2.57
CA ILE A 259 3.05 4.74 3.02
C ILE A 259 2.51 3.32 2.85
N TYR A 260 2.06 2.72 3.94
CA TYR A 260 1.39 1.43 3.91
C TYR A 260 -0.08 1.62 3.48
N GLN A 261 -0.55 0.84 2.54
CA GLN A 261 -1.92 0.87 2.04
C GLN A 261 -2.61 -0.44 2.41
N SER A 262 -3.55 -0.39 3.36
CA SER A 262 -4.31 -1.57 3.77
C SER A 262 -5.42 -1.89 2.78
N PHE A 263 -5.55 -3.15 2.37
CA PHE A 263 -6.75 -3.66 1.71
C PHE A 263 -7.30 -4.89 2.44
N TRP A 264 -8.53 -5.27 2.09
CA TRP A 264 -9.32 -6.25 2.86
C TRP A 264 -9.55 -5.87 4.33
N THR A 265 -9.35 -4.59 4.66
CA THR A 265 -9.42 -4.08 6.03
C THR A 265 -10.71 -4.49 6.72
N LEU A 266 -11.89 -4.31 6.12
CA LEU A 266 -13.15 -4.78 6.74
C LEU A 266 -13.39 -6.28 6.55
N THR A 267 -13.29 -6.76 5.31
CA THR A 267 -13.77 -8.10 4.91
C THR A 267 -12.99 -9.24 5.55
N ALA A 268 -11.69 -9.03 5.84
CA ALA A 268 -10.87 -10.03 6.52
C ALA A 268 -10.97 -9.95 8.06
N ASN A 269 -11.62 -8.91 8.62
CA ASN A 269 -11.55 -8.63 10.05
C ASN A 269 -12.93 -8.35 10.70
N PRO A 270 -13.96 -9.20 10.49
CA PRO A 270 -15.28 -8.99 11.09
C PRO A 270 -15.24 -8.98 12.63
N ASP A 271 -14.31 -9.72 13.24
CA ASP A 271 -14.17 -9.78 14.70
C ASP A 271 -13.50 -8.53 15.27
N LEU A 272 -12.48 -7.97 14.59
CA LEU A 272 -11.91 -6.68 14.99
C LEU A 272 -12.95 -5.56 14.88
N VAL A 273 -13.80 -5.54 13.86
CA VAL A 273 -14.89 -4.55 13.74
C VAL A 273 -15.85 -4.62 14.95
N ARG A 274 -16.04 -5.81 15.52
CA ARG A 274 -16.90 -6.03 16.70
C ARG A 274 -16.15 -5.89 18.03
N SER A 275 -14.84 -5.69 17.98
CA SER A 275 -14.01 -5.58 19.18
C SER A 275 -14.36 -4.35 20.02
N GLN A 276 -14.08 -4.45 21.32
CA GLN A 276 -14.33 -3.37 22.27
C GLN A 276 -13.79 -2.01 21.79
N PRO A 277 -12.51 -1.85 21.37
CA PRO A 277 -11.96 -0.52 21.08
C PRO A 277 -12.64 0.12 19.87
N VAL A 278 -13.02 -0.68 18.86
CA VAL A 278 -13.80 -0.20 17.71
C VAL A 278 -15.19 0.28 18.15
N GLN A 279 -15.89 -0.51 18.97
CA GLN A 279 -17.23 -0.17 19.46
C GLN A 279 -17.22 1.01 20.43
N GLN A 280 -16.15 1.19 21.20
CA GLN A 280 -15.96 2.38 22.03
C GLN A 280 -15.79 3.63 21.17
N LEU A 281 -14.84 3.63 20.24
CA LEU A 281 -14.61 4.77 19.36
C LEU A 281 -15.87 5.15 18.59
N ALA A 282 -16.56 4.17 18.02
CA ALA A 282 -17.81 4.36 17.28
C ALA A 282 -18.87 5.10 18.12
N ARG A 283 -19.04 4.71 19.40
CA ARG A 283 -20.01 5.35 20.31
C ARG A 283 -19.59 6.76 20.73
N HIS A 284 -18.32 6.98 21.06
CA HIS A 284 -17.83 8.28 21.50
C HIS A 284 -17.87 9.32 20.37
N VAL A 285 -17.50 8.93 19.15
CA VAL A 285 -17.44 9.82 17.98
C VAL A 285 -18.77 9.86 17.21
N LYS A 286 -19.70 8.92 17.49
CA LYS A 286 -20.99 8.76 16.81
C LYS A 286 -20.85 8.46 15.32
N ILE A 287 -19.95 7.54 15.00
CA ILE A 287 -19.70 7.02 13.65
C ILE A 287 -20.00 5.53 13.58
N THR A 288 -20.05 4.97 12.37
CA THR A 288 -20.27 3.52 12.22
C THR A 288 -19.05 2.72 12.74
N PRO A 289 -19.23 1.48 13.20
CA PRO A 289 -18.10 0.62 13.57
C PRO A 289 -17.09 0.39 12.44
N ALA A 290 -17.56 0.35 11.18
CA ALA A 290 -16.69 0.23 10.02
C ALA A 290 -15.79 1.48 9.86
N ALA A 291 -16.38 2.67 9.95
CA ALA A 291 -15.64 3.92 9.90
C ALA A 291 -14.68 4.07 11.09
N ALA A 292 -15.11 3.71 12.30
CA ALA A 292 -14.25 3.69 13.49
C ALA A 292 -13.04 2.77 13.30
N PHE A 293 -13.25 1.57 12.76
CA PHE A 293 -12.15 0.65 12.50
C PHE A 293 -11.18 1.17 11.42
N TYR A 294 -11.68 1.78 10.34
CA TYR A 294 -10.82 2.45 9.36
C TYR A 294 -9.94 3.52 10.02
N THR A 295 -10.52 4.35 10.88
CA THR A 295 -9.76 5.41 11.57
C THR A 295 -8.76 4.87 12.61
N LEU A 296 -9.04 3.74 13.26
CA LEU A 296 -8.07 3.07 14.13
C LEU A 296 -6.88 2.53 13.34
N VAL A 297 -7.13 1.97 12.15
CA VAL A 297 -6.07 1.53 11.23
C VAL A 297 -5.23 2.72 10.75
N MET A 298 -5.85 3.86 10.42
CA MET A 298 -5.13 5.11 10.10
C MET A 298 -4.30 5.63 11.29
N GLY A 299 -4.81 5.47 12.52
CA GLY A 299 -4.14 5.83 13.77
C GLY A 299 -2.84 5.05 14.04
N LEU A 300 -2.56 3.99 13.26
CA LEU A 300 -1.30 3.26 13.29
C LEU A 300 -0.13 4.02 12.63
N LYS A 301 -0.39 5.24 12.12
CA LYS A 301 0.53 6.17 11.43
C LYS A 301 1.00 5.68 10.07
N ASP A 302 1.03 6.60 9.11
CA ASP A 302 1.47 6.36 7.72
C ASP A 302 0.74 5.19 7.04
N VAL A 303 -0.54 5.02 7.38
CA VAL A 303 -1.43 4.01 6.81
C VAL A 303 -2.57 4.68 6.05
N ALA A 304 -2.59 4.52 4.73
CA ALA A 304 -3.76 4.75 3.90
C ALA A 304 -4.63 3.48 3.83
N VAL A 305 -5.92 3.65 3.58
CA VAL A 305 -6.89 2.56 3.60
C VAL A 305 -7.62 2.49 2.26
N LEU A 306 -7.64 1.31 1.65
CA LEU A 306 -8.47 1.05 0.48
C LEU A 306 -9.93 0.87 0.92
N ASN A 307 -10.78 1.75 0.40
CA ASN A 307 -12.22 1.69 0.58
C ASN A 307 -12.90 1.32 -0.74
N GLY A 308 -13.52 0.13 -0.77
CA GLY A 308 -14.17 -0.42 -1.96
C GLY A 308 -15.69 -0.26 -1.99
N THR A 309 -16.30 0.54 -1.10
CA THR A 309 -17.75 0.63 -0.97
C THR A 309 -18.45 0.95 -2.30
N LYS A 310 -19.64 0.38 -2.49
CA LYS A 310 -20.50 0.60 -3.67
C LYS A 310 -21.75 1.43 -3.32
N ASN A 311 -21.86 1.89 -2.08
CA ASN A 311 -23.01 2.63 -1.56
C ASN A 311 -22.61 4.08 -1.29
N GLU A 312 -23.34 5.03 -1.88
CA GLU A 312 -23.02 6.45 -1.82
C GLU A 312 -23.13 7.04 -0.40
N SER A 313 -24.12 6.61 0.41
CA SER A 313 -24.22 7.07 1.81
C SER A 313 -22.96 6.68 2.59
N ARG A 314 -22.53 5.42 2.44
CA ARG A 314 -21.29 4.94 3.06
C ARG A 314 -20.05 5.67 2.56
N MET A 315 -19.98 6.05 1.27
CA MET A 315 -18.88 6.87 0.77
C MET A 315 -18.75 8.17 1.57
N LYS A 316 -19.87 8.88 1.79
CA LYS A 316 -19.90 10.16 2.51
C LYS A 316 -19.61 9.97 3.99
N GLU A 317 -20.21 8.96 4.62
CA GLU A 317 -19.99 8.62 6.03
C GLU A 317 -18.52 8.27 6.31
N ASP A 318 -17.93 7.40 5.48
CA ASP A 318 -16.53 6.98 5.63
C ASP A 318 -15.59 8.18 5.42
N LEU A 319 -15.81 9.03 4.41
CA LEU A 319 -14.99 10.21 4.14
C LEU A 319 -15.06 11.27 5.25
N ALA A 320 -16.18 11.37 5.98
CA ALA A 320 -16.33 12.33 7.08
C ALA A 320 -15.63 11.87 8.37
N ALA A 321 -15.48 10.56 8.58
CA ALA A 321 -15.04 9.98 9.83
C ALA A 321 -13.61 10.39 10.27
N PRO A 322 -12.58 10.45 9.40
CA PRO A 322 -11.24 10.88 9.80
C PRO A 322 -11.22 12.24 10.49
N LYS A 323 -11.99 13.22 9.95
CA LYS A 323 -12.07 14.55 10.55
C LYS A 323 -12.77 14.53 11.92
N GLN A 324 -13.84 13.76 12.05
CA GLN A 324 -14.55 13.61 13.32
C GLN A 324 -13.68 12.94 14.39
N VAL A 325 -12.85 11.97 14.00
CA VAL A 325 -11.89 11.32 14.88
C VAL A 325 -10.73 12.26 15.22
N GLU A 326 -10.23 13.04 14.27
CA GLU A 326 -9.24 14.08 14.54
C GLU A 326 -9.71 15.03 15.65
N ASP A 327 -10.93 15.59 15.51
CA ASP A 327 -11.52 16.46 16.51
C ASP A 327 -11.67 15.75 17.88
N PHE A 328 -12.00 14.45 17.88
CA PHE A 328 -12.06 13.65 19.10
C PHE A 328 -10.69 13.48 19.75
N THR A 329 -9.64 13.21 18.96
CA THR A 329 -8.27 13.05 19.47
C THR A 329 -7.76 14.32 20.16
N GLN A 330 -8.18 15.50 19.69
CA GLN A 330 -7.83 16.78 20.31
C GLN A 330 -8.64 17.05 21.59
N LYS A 331 -9.91 16.65 21.63
CA LYS A 331 -10.80 16.88 22.79
C LYS A 331 -10.58 15.88 23.92
N GLN A 332 -10.26 14.63 23.60
CA GLN A 332 -10.10 13.52 24.56
C GLN A 332 -8.83 12.71 24.25
N PRO A 333 -7.63 13.32 24.35
CA PRO A 333 -6.38 12.69 23.94
C PRO A 333 -6.07 11.41 24.74
N ASP A 334 -6.30 11.41 26.05
CA ASP A 334 -6.00 10.25 26.91
C ASP A 334 -6.88 9.04 26.55
N LEU A 335 -8.19 9.28 26.33
CA LEU A 335 -9.12 8.23 25.93
C LEU A 335 -8.78 7.70 24.52
N TRP A 336 -8.40 8.58 23.59
CA TRP A 336 -7.91 8.15 22.28
C TRP A 336 -6.68 7.24 22.40
N GLN A 337 -5.68 7.63 23.20
CA GLN A 337 -4.49 6.80 23.41
C GLN A 337 -4.82 5.45 24.04
N GLN A 338 -5.75 5.42 25.00
CA GLN A 338 -6.23 4.17 25.59
C GLN A 338 -6.87 3.27 24.53
N ILE A 339 -7.85 3.78 23.78
CA ILE A 339 -8.56 3.00 22.74
C ILE A 339 -7.57 2.49 21.68
N LEU A 340 -6.63 3.34 21.25
CA LEU A 340 -5.63 2.96 20.26
C LEU A 340 -4.64 1.92 20.80
N ALA A 341 -4.26 2.00 22.08
CA ALA A 341 -3.41 1.01 22.74
C ALA A 341 -4.12 -0.35 22.86
N GLU A 342 -5.40 -0.36 23.25
CA GLU A 342 -6.23 -1.58 23.28
C GLU A 342 -6.32 -2.20 21.87
N PHE A 343 -6.57 -1.39 20.84
CA PHE A 343 -6.58 -1.86 19.46
C PHE A 343 -5.23 -2.43 19.01
N ARG A 344 -4.12 -1.76 19.32
CA ARG A 344 -2.75 -2.24 19.04
C ARG A 344 -2.47 -3.60 19.69
N GLY A 345 -2.94 -3.80 20.92
CA GLY A 345 -2.87 -5.09 21.60
C GLY A 345 -3.57 -6.22 20.84
N LEU A 346 -4.75 -5.95 20.27
CA LEU A 346 -5.51 -6.94 19.48
C LEU A 346 -4.81 -7.35 18.17
N ILE A 347 -3.99 -6.49 17.59
CA ILE A 347 -3.24 -6.78 16.36
C ILE A 347 -1.78 -7.20 16.62
N GLY A 348 -1.40 -7.41 17.88
CA GLY A 348 -0.06 -7.83 18.25
C GLY A 348 1.03 -6.75 18.09
N GLU A 349 0.66 -5.46 18.00
CA GLU A 349 1.62 -4.35 17.98
C GLU A 349 1.88 -3.90 19.42
N SER A 350 3.00 -4.31 20.00
CA SER A 350 3.38 -3.91 21.36
C SER A 350 3.49 -2.39 21.48
N THR A 351 2.78 -1.79 22.43
CA THR A 351 3.07 -0.44 22.90
C THR A 351 4.35 -0.50 23.72
N SER A 352 5.50 -0.17 23.12
CA SER A 352 6.66 0.19 23.93
C SER A 352 6.24 1.38 24.80
N MET A 353 6.10 1.14 26.11
CA MET A 353 5.87 2.17 27.13
C MET A 353 7.05 3.12 27.21
#